data_AF-V4K2F0-F1
#
_entry.id   AF-V4K2F0-F1
#
_cell.length_a   1.000
_cell.length_b   1.000
_cell.length_c   1.000
_cell.angle_alpha   90.00
_cell.angle_beta   90.00
_cell.angle_gamma   90.00
#
_symmetry.space_group_name_H-M   'P 1'
#
loop_
_entity.id
_entity.type
_entity.pdbx_description
1 polymer ?
#
loop_
_entity_poly.entity_id
_entity_poly.type
_entity_poly.pdbx_seq_one_letter_code
_entity_poly.pdbx_strand_id
1 'polypeptide(L)'
;EAGRESMSHYLTKASWSTTVSRLTDESGEGLGDEARRRALGCVRTEHQPGGANVRFDVYVNGGCGSMSGLVVEVETLYGTGTALHKVLDTIESRVKAGASRLWVVVPNPQAVIYLPQLLRLERYVRELFKGKEIRFYTLDVKGSAPVRLIEVARRLLDEWRKLKGEPAGGAEEGVTPAQ
;
A
#
# COMPACT_ATOMS: atom_id res chain seq x y z
N GLU A 1 -14.12 -29.95 2.65
CA GLU A 1 -13.11 -29.29 1.80
C GLU A 1 -12.53 -28.08 2.55
N ALA A 2 -11.56 -28.33 3.41
CA ALA A 2 -10.85 -27.29 4.16
C ALA A 2 -9.41 -27.27 3.63
N GLY A 3 -9.06 -26.31 2.78
CA GLY A 3 -7.71 -26.33 2.18
C GLY A 3 -7.43 -25.44 0.98
N ARG A 4 -8.26 -24.46 0.64
CA ARG A 4 -7.93 -23.45 -0.39
C ARG A 4 -8.36 -22.06 0.03
N GLU A 5 -7.75 -21.54 1.10
CA GLU A 5 -7.66 -20.10 1.23
C GLU A 5 -6.77 -19.59 0.08
N SER A 6 -7.31 -18.73 -0.79
CA SER A 6 -6.57 -18.15 -1.91
C SER A 6 -5.42 -17.28 -1.39
N MET A 7 -4.34 -17.12 -2.16
CA MET A 7 -3.22 -16.24 -1.77
C MET A 7 -3.71 -14.82 -1.46
N SER A 8 -4.70 -14.31 -2.20
CA SER A 8 -5.37 -13.04 -1.89
C SER A 8 -5.91 -12.99 -0.47
N HIS A 9 -6.51 -14.07 0.04
CA HIS A 9 -7.06 -14.16 1.39
C HIS A 9 -5.99 -13.95 2.49
N TYR A 10 -4.81 -14.55 2.34
CA TYR A 10 -3.70 -14.34 3.29
C TYR A 10 -3.15 -12.91 3.24
N LEU A 11 -3.10 -12.32 2.05
CA LEU A 11 -2.60 -10.97 1.84
C LEU A 11 -3.60 -9.92 2.36
N THR A 12 -4.91 -10.19 2.24
CA THR A 12 -5.98 -9.42 2.87
C THR A 12 -5.87 -9.51 4.40
N LYS A 13 -5.66 -10.71 4.96
CA LYS A 13 -5.41 -10.90 6.41
C LYS A 13 -4.17 -10.13 6.89
N ALA A 14 -3.08 -10.12 6.11
CA ALA A 14 -1.86 -9.38 6.45
C ALA A 14 -2.09 -7.85 6.41
N SER A 15 -2.81 -7.36 5.40
CA SER A 15 -3.17 -5.95 5.28
C SER A 15 -4.11 -5.50 6.40
N TRP A 16 -5.07 -6.34 6.76
CA TRP A 16 -5.94 -6.16 7.93
C TRP A 16 -5.13 -6.10 9.23
N SER A 17 -4.25 -7.07 9.47
CA SER A 17 -3.40 -7.14 10.66
C SER A 17 -2.52 -5.88 10.82
N THR A 18 -1.93 -5.41 9.72
CA THR A 18 -1.21 -4.13 9.72
C THR A 18 -2.10 -2.98 10.17
N THR A 19 -3.27 -2.87 9.52
CA THR A 19 -4.18 -1.73 9.71
C THR A 19 -4.61 -1.65 11.17
N VAL A 20 -4.96 -2.80 11.75
CA VAL A 20 -5.27 -2.94 13.17
C VAL A 20 -4.08 -2.56 14.05
N SER A 21 -2.86 -3.00 13.71
CA SER A 21 -1.65 -2.69 14.48
C SER A 21 -1.38 -1.18 14.52
N ARG A 22 -1.44 -0.50 13.36
CA ARG A 22 -1.25 0.96 13.27
C ARG A 22 -2.29 1.75 14.06
N LEU A 23 -3.56 1.36 13.98
CA LEU A 23 -4.63 1.97 14.78
C LEU A 23 -4.44 1.72 16.29
N THR A 24 -3.86 0.58 16.66
CA THR A 24 -3.53 0.26 18.05
C THR A 24 -2.38 1.14 18.54
N ASP A 25 -1.33 1.32 17.74
CA ASP A 25 -0.18 2.18 18.06
C ASP A 25 -0.58 3.67 18.20
N GLU A 26 -1.48 4.16 17.34
CA GLU A 26 -2.04 5.54 17.43
C GLU A 26 -2.82 5.80 18.72
N SER A 27 -3.31 4.75 19.38
CA SER A 27 -4.14 4.88 20.59
C SER A 27 -3.32 5.06 21.88
N GLY A 28 -1.98 4.97 21.84
CA GLY A 28 -1.08 5.22 22.97
C GLY A 28 -0.87 4.03 23.92
N GLU A 29 0.30 4.00 24.59
CA GLU A 29 0.69 2.97 25.56
C GLU A 29 -0.22 3.00 26.81
N GLY A 30 -1.02 1.95 26.98
CA GLY A 30 -1.85 1.75 28.16
C GLY A 30 -3.11 0.96 27.80
N LEU A 31 -3.07 -0.36 28.00
CA LEU A 31 -4.12 -1.35 27.68
C LEU A 31 -4.11 -1.82 26.22
N GLY A 32 -3.03 -2.51 25.83
CA GLY A 32 -2.88 -3.10 24.48
C GLY A 32 -4.09 -3.91 24.01
N ASP A 33 -4.81 -4.59 24.90
CA ASP A 33 -6.01 -5.36 24.55
C ASP A 33 -7.24 -4.50 24.25
N GLU A 34 -7.41 -3.38 24.93
CA GLU A 34 -8.55 -2.49 24.71
C GLU A 34 -8.34 -1.61 23.47
N ALA A 35 -7.13 -1.07 23.30
CA ALA A 35 -6.72 -0.38 22.09
C ALA A 35 -6.86 -1.28 20.86
N ARG A 36 -6.39 -2.54 20.96
CA ARG A 36 -6.55 -3.54 19.89
C ARG A 36 -8.02 -3.86 19.63
N ARG A 37 -8.85 -4.01 20.66
CA ARG A 37 -10.29 -4.26 20.50
C ARG A 37 -10.98 -3.10 19.77
N ARG A 38 -10.65 -1.86 20.09
CA ARG A 38 -11.17 -0.68 19.37
C ARG A 38 -10.70 -0.65 17.93
N ALA A 39 -9.41 -0.89 17.68
CA ALA A 39 -8.84 -0.99 16.34
C ALA A 39 -9.52 -2.09 15.50
N LEU A 40 -9.81 -3.26 16.09
CA LEU A 40 -10.55 -4.34 15.44
C LEU A 40 -11.98 -3.91 15.06
N GLY A 41 -12.65 -3.12 15.90
CA GLY A 41 -13.96 -2.55 15.58
C GLY A 41 -13.94 -1.52 14.45
N CYS A 42 -12.78 -0.94 14.17
CA CYS A 42 -12.57 0.07 13.14
C CYS A 42 -12.32 -0.49 11.75
N VAL A 43 -11.90 -1.74 11.63
CA VAL A 43 -11.51 -2.35 10.35
C VAL A 43 -12.56 -3.36 9.91
N ARG A 44 -13.09 -3.18 8.71
CA ARG A 44 -13.99 -4.11 8.03
C ARG A 44 -13.25 -4.77 6.87
N THR A 45 -13.39 -6.07 6.72
CA THR A 45 -12.98 -6.78 5.51
C THR A 45 -14.19 -6.98 4.61
N GLU A 46 -13.99 -7.10 3.30
CA GLU A 46 -15.07 -7.42 2.35
C GLU A 46 -16.24 -6.41 2.43
N HIS A 47 -15.92 -5.12 2.65
CA HIS A 47 -16.91 -4.08 2.87
C HIS A 47 -17.53 -3.61 1.56
N GLN A 48 -18.86 -3.68 1.46
CA GLN A 48 -19.59 -3.14 0.32
C GLN A 48 -20.26 -1.81 0.72
N PRO A 49 -19.86 -0.66 0.15
CA PRO A 49 -20.53 0.60 0.41
C PRO A 49 -21.95 0.56 -0.18
N GLY A 50 -22.90 1.18 0.54
CA GLY A 50 -24.32 1.12 0.20
C GLY A 50 -24.61 1.56 -1.24
N GLY A 51 -25.29 0.70 -2.01
CA GLY A 51 -25.69 0.97 -3.40
C GLY A 51 -24.58 0.78 -4.44
N ALA A 52 -23.33 0.50 -4.05
CA ALA A 52 -22.26 0.21 -5.00
C ALA A 52 -22.17 -1.28 -5.32
N ASN A 53 -21.84 -1.60 -6.57
CA ASN A 53 -21.56 -2.97 -7.02
C ASN A 53 -20.06 -3.32 -6.90
N VAL A 54 -19.38 -2.76 -5.90
CA VAL A 54 -17.97 -3.06 -5.62
C VAL A 54 -17.82 -3.44 -4.17
N ARG A 55 -16.82 -4.26 -3.88
CA ARG A 55 -16.50 -4.69 -2.53
C ARG A 55 -15.04 -4.38 -2.26
N PHE A 56 -14.79 -3.70 -1.15
CA PHE A 56 -13.47 -3.34 -0.69
C PHE A 56 -12.86 -4.49 0.12
N ASP A 57 -11.62 -4.86 -0.17
CA ASP A 57 -10.94 -5.91 0.59
C ASP A 57 -10.80 -5.53 2.06
N VAL A 58 -10.39 -4.29 2.33
CA VAL A 58 -10.33 -3.70 3.68
C VAL A 58 -10.82 -2.25 3.66
N TYR A 59 -11.63 -1.90 4.65
CA TYR A 59 -12.14 -0.55 4.86
C TYR A 59 -11.99 -0.14 6.33
N VAL A 60 -11.54 1.09 6.56
CA VAL A 60 -11.46 1.70 7.89
C VAL A 60 -12.64 2.65 8.09
N ASN A 61 -13.45 2.38 9.12
CA ASN A 61 -14.65 3.17 9.42
C ASN A 61 -14.32 4.66 9.63
N GLY A 62 -15.31 5.53 9.37
CA GLY A 62 -15.20 6.95 9.70
C GLY A 62 -15.04 7.16 11.21
N GLY A 63 -14.21 8.13 11.59
CA GLY A 63 -13.93 8.46 13.01
C GLY A 63 -12.87 7.57 13.67
N CYS A 64 -12.29 6.62 12.95
CA CYS A 64 -11.20 5.75 13.41
C CYS A 64 -9.81 6.36 13.16
N GLY A 65 -9.55 7.51 13.78
CA GLY A 65 -8.23 8.13 13.80
C GLY A 65 -7.71 8.57 12.42
N SER A 66 -6.38 8.54 12.26
CA SER A 66 -5.72 9.08 11.06
C SER A 66 -6.02 8.28 9.79
N MET A 67 -6.48 7.04 9.94
CA MET A 67 -6.80 6.12 8.85
C MET A 67 -8.28 6.10 8.48
N SER A 68 -9.11 6.95 9.10
CA SER A 68 -10.55 7.06 8.79
C SER A 68 -10.82 7.14 7.29
N GLY A 69 -11.76 6.30 6.82
CA GLY A 69 -12.18 6.27 5.42
C GLY A 69 -11.15 5.67 4.45
N LEU A 70 -10.08 5.05 4.96
CA LEU A 70 -9.10 4.35 4.13
C LEU A 70 -9.72 3.08 3.54
N VAL A 71 -9.55 2.92 2.22
CA VAL A 71 -9.77 1.68 1.49
C VAL A 71 -8.42 1.07 1.16
N VAL A 72 -8.27 -0.25 1.38
CA VAL A 72 -7.10 -1.01 0.94
C VAL A 72 -7.58 -2.11 0.00
N GLU A 73 -6.96 -2.19 -1.18
CA GLU A 73 -7.19 -3.23 -2.18
C GLU A 73 -5.91 -4.02 -2.38
N VAL A 74 -6.01 -5.34 -2.34
CA VAL A 74 -4.88 -6.25 -2.52
C VAL A 74 -4.90 -6.80 -3.94
N GLU A 75 -4.08 -6.22 -4.80
CA GLU A 75 -4.08 -6.54 -6.22
C GLU A 75 -3.07 -7.60 -6.60
N THR A 76 -3.58 -8.80 -6.88
CA THR A 76 -2.81 -9.89 -7.46
C THR A 76 -2.75 -9.74 -8.99
N LEU A 77 -1.53 -9.73 -9.54
CA LEU A 77 -1.25 -9.45 -10.96
C LEU A 77 -0.95 -10.71 -11.81
N TYR A 78 -1.06 -11.90 -11.22
CA TYR A 78 -0.88 -13.17 -11.95
C TYR A 78 -2.17 -13.58 -12.69
N GLY A 79 -2.03 -14.32 -13.78
CA GLY A 79 -3.16 -14.93 -14.50
C GLY A 79 -4.00 -13.95 -15.32
N THR A 80 -3.56 -12.70 -15.46
CA THR A 80 -4.22 -11.65 -16.26
C THR A 80 -3.26 -11.15 -17.33
N GLY A 81 -3.67 -11.26 -18.61
CA GLY A 81 -2.86 -10.78 -19.75
C GLY A 81 -2.64 -9.28 -19.78
N THR A 82 -3.36 -8.52 -18.92
CA THR A 82 -3.34 -7.05 -18.85
C THR A 82 -3.23 -6.55 -17.41
N ALA A 83 -2.24 -7.04 -16.64
CA ALA A 83 -2.04 -6.74 -15.22
C ALA A 83 -2.25 -5.26 -14.81
N LEU A 84 -1.72 -4.30 -15.59
CA LEU A 84 -1.87 -2.87 -15.27
C LEU A 84 -3.29 -2.32 -15.50
N HIS A 85 -4.00 -2.84 -16.52
CA HIS A 85 -5.38 -2.42 -16.79
C HIS A 85 -6.29 -2.85 -15.65
N LYS A 86 -6.09 -4.07 -15.12
CA LYS A 86 -6.79 -4.54 -13.93
C LYS A 86 -6.61 -3.58 -12.74
N VAL A 87 -5.37 -3.16 -12.46
CA VAL A 87 -5.10 -2.23 -11.35
C VAL A 87 -5.80 -0.89 -11.58
N LEU A 88 -5.80 -0.38 -12.81
CA LEU A 88 -6.51 0.84 -13.16
C LEU A 88 -8.02 0.67 -12.95
N ASP A 89 -8.64 -0.41 -13.45
CA ASP A 89 -10.06 -0.70 -13.29
C ASP A 89 -10.47 -0.80 -11.80
N THR A 90 -9.62 -1.41 -10.97
CA THR A 90 -9.81 -1.40 -9.51
C THR A 90 -9.83 0.03 -8.99
N ILE A 91 -8.83 0.85 -9.31
CA ILE A 91 -8.78 2.23 -8.83
C ILE A 91 -10.01 3.02 -9.28
N GLU A 92 -10.38 2.95 -10.56
CA GLU A 92 -11.54 3.66 -11.09
C GLU A 92 -12.83 3.25 -10.40
N SER A 93 -13.06 1.94 -10.25
CA SER A 93 -14.27 1.40 -9.64
C SER A 93 -14.40 1.81 -8.17
N ARG A 94 -13.29 1.84 -7.42
CA ARG A 94 -13.27 2.25 -6.01
C ARG A 94 -13.49 3.75 -5.85
N VAL A 95 -12.87 4.57 -6.70
CA VAL A 95 -13.07 6.02 -6.70
C VAL A 95 -14.53 6.36 -7.08
N LYS A 96 -15.10 5.70 -8.10
CA LYS A 96 -16.53 5.85 -8.48
C LYS A 96 -17.47 5.43 -7.35
N ALA A 97 -17.08 4.45 -6.53
CA ALA A 97 -17.81 4.03 -5.34
C ALA A 97 -17.58 4.93 -4.11
N GLY A 98 -16.87 6.06 -4.25
CA GLY A 98 -16.72 7.08 -3.21
C GLY A 98 -15.41 7.00 -2.42
N ALA A 99 -14.49 6.09 -2.73
CA ALA A 99 -13.20 6.04 -2.05
C ALA A 99 -12.41 7.34 -2.27
N SER A 100 -12.09 8.04 -1.18
CA SER A 100 -11.26 9.26 -1.19
C SER A 100 -9.80 8.97 -0.87
N ARG A 101 -9.54 7.88 -0.14
CA ARG A 101 -8.21 7.42 0.28
C ARG A 101 -8.09 5.94 -0.06
N LEU A 102 -7.17 5.61 -0.95
CA LEU A 102 -7.03 4.27 -1.51
C LEU A 102 -5.56 3.82 -1.49
N TRP A 103 -5.31 2.70 -0.84
CA TRP A 103 -4.04 2.00 -0.91
C TRP A 103 -4.19 0.78 -1.81
N VAL A 104 -3.38 0.74 -2.86
CA VAL A 104 -3.26 -0.45 -3.71
C VAL A 104 -2.02 -1.22 -3.26
N VAL A 105 -2.23 -2.41 -2.70
CA VAL A 105 -1.17 -3.28 -2.20
C VAL A 105 -0.92 -4.39 -3.21
N VAL A 106 0.24 -4.38 -3.85
CA VAL A 106 0.66 -5.43 -4.79
C VAL A 106 1.63 -6.38 -4.06
N PRO A 107 1.47 -7.71 -4.14
CA PRO A 107 2.39 -8.65 -3.49
C PRO A 107 3.83 -8.58 -4.02
N ASN A 108 4.81 -8.82 -3.15
CA ASN A 108 6.24 -8.55 -3.40
C ASN A 108 6.80 -9.06 -4.75
N PRO A 109 6.60 -10.32 -5.17
CA PRO A 109 7.14 -10.76 -6.46
C PRO A 109 6.61 -9.93 -7.62
N GLN A 110 5.32 -9.63 -7.61
CA GLN A 110 4.64 -8.88 -8.67
C GLN A 110 4.98 -7.38 -8.60
N ALA A 111 5.05 -6.82 -7.40
CA ALA A 111 5.40 -5.43 -7.18
C ALA A 111 6.78 -5.09 -7.72
N VAL A 112 7.76 -5.98 -7.54
CA VAL A 112 9.13 -5.81 -8.05
C VAL A 112 9.17 -5.96 -9.58
N ILE A 113 8.53 -6.99 -10.14
CA ILE A 113 8.51 -7.25 -11.59
C ILE A 113 7.91 -6.05 -12.35
N TYR A 114 6.84 -5.46 -11.83
CA TYR A 114 6.13 -4.35 -12.47
C TYR A 114 6.48 -2.98 -11.88
N LEU A 115 7.56 -2.86 -11.09
CA LEU A 115 7.84 -1.66 -10.30
C LEU A 115 7.87 -0.37 -11.14
N PRO A 116 8.59 -0.29 -12.27
CA PRO A 116 8.59 0.93 -13.09
C PRO A 116 7.20 1.29 -13.63
N GLN A 117 6.41 0.30 -14.03
CA GLN A 117 5.08 0.49 -14.58
C GLN A 117 4.08 0.91 -13.50
N LEU A 118 4.15 0.31 -12.33
CA LEU A 118 3.31 0.65 -11.18
C LEU A 118 3.59 2.07 -10.68
N LEU A 119 4.86 2.52 -10.66
CA LEU A 119 5.20 3.90 -10.32
C LEU A 119 4.66 4.91 -11.34
N ARG A 120 4.74 4.57 -12.64
CA ARG A 120 4.13 5.40 -13.70
C ARG A 120 2.61 5.45 -13.56
N LEU A 121 1.99 4.32 -13.26
CA LEU A 121 0.55 4.22 -13.03
C LEU A 121 0.13 5.04 -11.80
N GLU A 122 0.85 4.93 -10.68
CA GLU A 122 0.61 5.75 -9.47
C GLU A 122 0.65 7.24 -9.79
N ARG A 123 1.64 7.70 -10.57
CA ARG A 123 1.71 9.09 -11.01
C ARG A 123 0.51 9.46 -11.90
N TYR A 124 0.16 8.61 -12.86
CA TYR A 124 -0.95 8.84 -13.77
C TYR A 124 -2.29 8.97 -13.03
N VAL A 125 -2.62 8.02 -12.15
CA VAL A 125 -3.90 8.03 -11.44
C VAL A 125 -4.02 9.18 -10.43
N ARG A 126 -2.91 9.63 -9.84
CA ARG A 126 -2.90 10.82 -8.97
C ARG A 126 -3.25 12.09 -9.73
N GLU A 127 -2.81 12.20 -10.98
CA GLU A 127 -3.17 13.33 -11.85
C GLU A 127 -4.60 13.20 -12.38
N LEU A 128 -5.06 11.99 -12.68
CA LEU A 128 -6.42 11.74 -13.15
C LEU A 128 -7.47 12.01 -12.07
N PHE A 129 -7.19 11.62 -10.82
CA PHE A 129 -8.11 11.72 -9.69
C PHE A 129 -7.63 12.77 -8.68
N LYS A 130 -7.49 14.03 -9.12
CA LYS A 130 -7.06 15.13 -8.26
C LYS A 130 -7.95 15.26 -7.02
N GLY A 131 -7.31 15.50 -5.86
CA GLY A 131 -8.00 15.58 -4.57
C GLY A 131 -8.27 14.23 -3.90
N LYS A 132 -7.90 13.10 -4.53
CA LYS A 132 -7.94 11.76 -3.92
C LYS A 132 -6.54 11.34 -3.46
N GLU A 133 -6.45 10.64 -2.34
CA GLU A 133 -5.20 10.10 -1.83
C GLU A 133 -5.01 8.66 -2.32
N ILE A 134 -4.44 8.49 -3.51
CA ILE A 134 -4.17 7.18 -4.10
C ILE A 134 -2.67 6.89 -3.97
N ARG A 135 -2.32 5.75 -3.38
CA ARG A 135 -0.94 5.37 -3.10
C ARG A 135 -0.72 3.88 -3.33
N PHE A 136 0.46 3.55 -3.85
CA PHE A 136 0.83 2.17 -4.14
C PHE A 136 1.82 1.64 -3.10
N TYR A 137 1.58 0.40 -2.68
CA TYR A 137 2.34 -0.28 -1.64
C TYR A 137 2.66 -1.72 -2.05
N THR A 138 3.63 -2.30 -1.35
CA THR A 138 3.91 -3.73 -1.33
C THR A 138 3.96 -4.21 0.11
N LEU A 139 3.84 -5.51 0.34
CA LEU A 139 3.89 -6.06 1.69
C LEU A 139 5.30 -6.04 2.27
N ASP A 140 5.41 -5.61 3.52
CA ASP A 140 6.59 -5.93 4.32
C ASP A 140 6.40 -7.31 4.93
N VAL A 141 7.19 -8.29 4.49
CA VAL A 141 7.11 -9.66 5.03
C VAL A 141 7.83 -9.78 6.37
N LYS A 142 8.68 -8.80 6.71
CA LYS A 142 9.45 -8.76 7.97
C LYS A 142 8.88 -7.75 8.96
N GLY A 143 8.30 -6.66 8.44
CA GLY A 143 7.69 -5.60 9.22
C GLY A 143 6.18 -5.75 9.37
N SER A 144 5.60 -4.89 10.21
CA SER A 144 4.17 -4.88 10.51
C SER A 144 3.36 -4.01 9.55
N ALA A 145 3.97 -3.37 8.53
CA ALA A 145 3.23 -2.48 7.64
C ALA A 145 3.69 -2.43 6.18
N PRO A 146 2.76 -2.24 5.20
CA PRO A 146 3.10 -2.09 3.80
C PRO A 146 4.08 -0.94 3.54
N VAL A 147 4.99 -1.20 2.62
CA VAL A 147 6.03 -0.27 2.18
C VAL A 147 5.58 0.38 0.89
N ARG A 148 5.71 1.70 0.79
CA ARG A 148 5.41 2.45 -0.43
C ARG A 148 6.32 1.98 -1.57
N LEU A 149 5.76 1.83 -2.79
CA LEU A 149 6.57 1.40 -3.94
C LEU A 149 7.71 2.37 -4.26
N ILE A 150 7.54 3.67 -4.04
CA ILE A 150 8.63 4.64 -4.23
C ILE A 150 9.81 4.38 -3.29
N GLU A 151 9.55 3.92 -2.06
CA GLU A 151 10.61 3.57 -1.10
C GLU A 151 11.29 2.26 -1.48
N VAL A 152 10.54 1.30 -2.04
CA VAL A 152 11.12 0.07 -2.62
C VAL A 152 12.10 0.44 -3.75
N ALA A 153 11.70 1.34 -4.64
CA ALA A 153 12.55 1.79 -5.74
C ALA A 153 13.83 2.48 -5.24
N ARG A 154 13.73 3.36 -4.23
CA ARG A 154 14.90 3.99 -3.61
C ARG A 154 15.85 2.96 -3.01
N ARG A 155 15.34 2.03 -2.20
CA ARG A 155 16.15 0.96 -1.59
C ARG A 155 16.86 0.12 -2.64
N LEU A 156 16.16 -0.29 -3.71
CA LEU A 156 16.77 -1.06 -4.79
C LEU A 156 17.86 -0.28 -5.53
N LEU A 157 17.64 1.02 -5.78
CA LEU A 157 18.64 1.88 -6.40
C LEU A 157 19.87 2.07 -5.52
N ASP A 158 19.68 2.26 -4.21
CA ASP A 158 20.77 2.43 -3.25
C ASP A 158 21.61 1.16 -3.14
N GLU A 159 20.98 -0.02 -3.05
CA GLU A 159 21.69 -1.30 -3.06
C GLU A 159 22.43 -1.54 -4.38
N TRP A 160 21.82 -1.18 -5.52
CA TRP A 160 22.48 -1.28 -6.82
C TRP A 160 23.73 -0.40 -6.92
N ARG A 161 23.68 0.83 -6.39
CA ARG A 161 24.85 1.74 -6.34
C ARG A 161 25.97 1.17 -5.47
N LYS A 162 25.63 0.63 -4.29
CA LYS A 162 26.61 -0.05 -3.41
C LYS A 162 27.29 -1.21 -4.12
N LEU A 163 26.53 -2.05 -4.83
CA LEU A 163 27.06 -3.17 -5.60
C LEU A 163 27.99 -2.72 -6.74
N LYS A 164 27.73 -1.55 -7.33
CA LYS A 164 28.59 -0.96 -8.36
C LYS A 164 29.83 -0.23 -7.82
N GLY A 165 29.97 -0.10 -6.50
CA GLY A 165 31.05 0.70 -5.89
C GLY A 165 30.90 2.20 -6.14
N GLU A 166 29.71 2.67 -6.54
CA GLU A 166 29.44 4.10 -6.69
C GLU A 166 29.15 4.71 -5.30
N PRO A 167 29.88 5.75 -4.87
CA PRO A 167 29.61 6.39 -3.58
C PRO A 167 28.21 6.99 -3.59
N ALA A 168 27.49 6.84 -2.47
CA ALA A 168 26.17 7.42 -2.28
C ALA A 168 26.28 8.94 -2.15
N GLY A 169 26.22 9.65 -3.28
CA GLY A 169 26.09 11.12 -3.34
C GLY A 169 27.35 11.88 -2.94
N GLY A 170 28.03 12.44 -3.95
CA GLY A 170 29.07 13.44 -3.73
C GLY A 170 28.47 14.72 -3.15
N ALA A 171 28.76 15.00 -1.88
CA ALA A 171 29.04 16.36 -1.47
C ALA A 171 30.45 16.66 -1.99
N GLU A 172 30.55 17.44 -3.06
CA GLU A 172 31.85 18.01 -3.46
C GLU A 172 32.31 18.95 -2.33
N GLU A 173 33.26 18.49 -1.52
CA GLU A 173 34.13 19.40 -0.78
C GLU A 173 34.92 20.20 -1.81
N GLY A 174 34.66 21.51 -1.83
CA GLY A 174 35.35 22.45 -2.68
C GLY A 174 36.85 22.40 -2.45
N VAL A 175 37.58 21.85 -3.43
CA VAL A 175 39.02 22.07 -3.56
C VAL A 175 39.21 23.39 -4.30
N THR A 176 39.45 24.46 -3.57
CA THR A 176 40.03 25.68 -4.13
C THR A 176 41.47 25.40 -4.59
N PRO A 177 41.86 25.69 -5.84
CA PRO A 177 43.25 25.63 -6.23
C PRO A 177 44.02 26.82 -5.65
N ALA A 178 45.21 26.54 -5.11
CA ALA A 178 46.14 27.56 -4.64
C ALA A 178 46.67 28.40 -5.82
N GLN A 179 46.74 29.73 -5.63
CA GLN A 179 47.60 30.63 -6.39
C GLN A 179 48.66 31.20 -5.45
#